data_AF-A0A9W7J2N3-F1
#
_entry.id   AF-A0A9W7J2N3-F1
#
_cell.length_a   1.000
_cell.length_b   1.000
_cell.length_c   1.000
_cell.angle_alpha   90.00
_cell.angle_beta   90.00
_cell.angle_gamma   90.00
#
_symmetry.space_group_name_H-M   'P 1'
#
loop_
_entity.id
_entity.type
_entity.pdbx_description
1 polymer ?
#
loop_
_entity_poly.entity_id
_entity_poly.type
_entity_poly.pdbx_seq_one_letter_code
_entity_poly.pdbx_strand_id
1 'polypeptide(L)'
;MEGIAVAQFGRHKLLHLVRHAQGRHNLEAEKCRDPLTSFEYLDAELSPLGWQQVRDQRKDVCSSGLVKGIEVVISSPMSRTLQITVGIFHGNDEEATTVNGP
;
A
#
# COMPACT_ATOMS: atom_id res chain seq x y z
N MET A 1 12.83 16.14 37.40
CA MET A 1 11.62 15.80 36.62
C MET A 1 12.06 14.64 35.74
N GLU A 2 11.99 13.44 36.31
CA GLU A 2 12.61 12.25 35.74
C GLU A 2 11.82 11.83 34.49
N GLY A 3 12.49 11.88 33.33
CA GLY A 3 11.94 11.37 32.09
C GLY A 3 11.83 9.85 32.20
N ILE A 4 10.61 9.33 32.08
CA ILE A 4 10.38 7.88 32.05
C ILE A 4 11.05 7.35 30.77
N ALA A 5 12.24 6.79 30.91
CA ALA A 5 12.86 5.98 29.88
C ALA A 5 12.00 4.73 29.70
N VAL A 6 11.29 4.64 28.58
CA VAL A 6 10.60 3.42 28.17
C VAL A 6 11.68 2.43 27.75
N ALA A 7 12.22 1.69 28.72
CA ALA A 7 13.12 0.58 28.47
C ALA A 7 12.32 -0.56 27.84
N GLN A 8 12.41 -0.71 26.52
CA GLN A 8 11.77 -1.81 25.81
C GLN A 8 12.58 -3.10 26.04
N PHE A 9 12.22 -3.84 27.09
CA PHE A 9 12.88 -5.08 27.49
C PHE A 9 12.31 -6.27 26.69
N GLY A 10 12.96 -6.63 25.58
CA GLY A 10 12.66 -7.84 24.81
C GLY A 10 12.88 -7.72 23.29
N ARG A 11 13.29 -8.82 22.64
CA ARG A 11 13.28 -8.94 21.17
C ARG A 11 11.83 -8.93 20.69
N HIS A 12 11.43 -7.89 19.97
CA HIS A 12 10.08 -7.74 19.43
C HIS A 12 10.15 -7.55 17.91
N LYS A 13 9.11 -7.97 17.21
CA LYS A 13 8.89 -7.69 15.79
C LYS A 13 7.61 -6.89 15.67
N LEU A 14 7.65 -5.81 14.89
CA LEU A 14 6.47 -5.02 14.56
C LEU A 14 5.92 -5.53 13.22
N LEU A 15 4.65 -5.93 13.21
CA LEU A 15 3.97 -6.40 12.01
C LEU A 15 2.93 -5.38 11.58
N HIS A 16 3.03 -4.91 10.33
CA HIS A 16 2.03 -4.06 9.71
C HIS A 16 1.14 -4.89 8.80
N LEU A 17 -0.16 -4.84 9.02
CA LEU A 17 -1.16 -5.49 8.17
C LEU A 17 -1.87 -4.44 7.33
N VAL A 18 -1.81 -4.59 6.01
CA VAL A 18 -2.35 -3.63 5.05
C VAL A 18 -3.28 -4.37 4.08
N ARG A 19 -4.49 -3.85 3.89
CA ARG A 19 -5.41 -4.32 2.86
C ARG A 19 -5.06 -3.68 1.52
N HIS A 20 -5.30 -4.39 0.40
CA HIS A 20 -5.20 -3.75 -0.91
C HIS A 20 -6.12 -2.53 -1.03
N ALA A 21 -5.68 -1.54 -1.81
CA ALA A 21 -6.48 -0.40 -2.21
C ALA A 21 -7.66 -0.84 -3.10
N GLN A 22 -8.54 0.08 -3.48
CA GLN A 22 -9.72 -0.26 -4.29
C GLN A 22 -9.29 -0.95 -5.60
N GLY A 23 -9.76 -2.18 -5.81
CA GLY A 23 -9.59 -2.92 -7.04
C GLY A 23 -10.76 -2.69 -8.00
N ARG A 24 -10.56 -2.98 -9.29
CA ARG A 24 -11.64 -2.94 -10.29
C ARG A 24 -12.84 -3.81 -9.89
N HIS A 25 -12.58 -4.95 -9.24
CA HIS A 25 -13.64 -5.82 -8.71
C HIS A 25 -14.52 -5.14 -7.65
N ASN A 26 -13.99 -4.18 -6.87
CA ASN A 26 -14.78 -3.45 -5.88
C ASN A 26 -15.77 -2.50 -6.56
N LEU A 27 -15.33 -1.81 -7.62
CA LEU A 27 -16.21 -0.93 -8.40
C LEU A 27 -17.35 -1.70 -9.06
N GLU A 28 -17.09 -2.91 -9.54
CA GLU A 28 -18.11 -3.71 -10.20
C GLU A 28 -19.09 -4.33 -9.20
N ALA A 29 -18.62 -4.67 -8.00
CA ALA A 29 -19.48 -5.01 -6.86
C ALA A 29 -20.43 -3.90 -6.44
N GLU A 30 -20.08 -2.64 -6.66
CA GLU A 30 -20.97 -1.51 -6.42
C GLU A 30 -22.05 -1.35 -7.51
N LYS A 31 -21.76 -1.79 -8.75
CA LYS A 31 -22.66 -1.63 -9.91
C LYS A 31 -23.67 -2.77 -10.06
N CYS A 32 -23.28 -4.00 -9.75
CA CYS A 32 -24.15 -5.16 -9.87
C CYS A 32 -23.95 -6.10 -8.69
N ARG A 33 -25.03 -6.77 -8.27
CA ARG A 33 -25.02 -7.70 -7.13
C ARG A 33 -24.26 -9.00 -7.41
N ASP A 34 -23.92 -9.27 -8.68
CA ASP A 34 -23.16 -10.45 -9.11
C ASP A 34 -21.99 -10.12 -10.06
N PRO A 35 -20.89 -9.52 -9.56
CA PRO A 35 -19.63 -9.39 -10.29
C PRO A 35 -18.62 -10.46 -9.91
N LEU A 36 -18.89 -11.25 -8.86
CA LEU A 36 -17.97 -12.27 -8.34
C LEU A 36 -17.91 -13.53 -9.22
N THR A 37 -18.80 -13.64 -10.22
CA THR A 37 -18.87 -14.78 -11.14
C THR A 37 -18.03 -14.61 -12.40
N SER A 38 -17.56 -13.40 -12.73
CA SER A 38 -16.70 -13.19 -13.89
C SER A 38 -15.24 -13.50 -13.56
N PHE A 39 -14.64 -14.37 -14.36
CA PHE A 39 -13.21 -14.70 -14.28
C PHE A 39 -12.31 -13.46 -14.43
N GLU A 40 -12.80 -12.41 -15.08
CA GLU A 40 -12.10 -11.13 -15.26
C GLU A 40 -11.76 -10.42 -13.94
N TYR A 41 -12.50 -10.70 -12.86
CA TYR A 41 -12.31 -10.04 -11.56
C TYR A 41 -11.52 -10.87 -10.54
N LEU A 42 -11.17 -12.11 -10.88
CA LEU A 42 -10.41 -13.00 -10.01
C LEU A 42 -9.08 -12.35 -9.61
N ASP A 43 -8.32 -11.88 -10.60
CA ASP A 43 -7.08 -11.15 -10.40
C ASP A 43 -7.15 -9.69 -10.87
N ALA A 44 -8.25 -9.02 -10.50
CA ALA A 44 -8.44 -7.62 -10.82
C ALA A 44 -7.31 -6.74 -10.27
N GLU A 45 -6.81 -5.85 -11.12
CA GLU A 45 -5.92 -4.74 -10.80
C GLU A 45 -6.61 -3.65 -9.97
N LEU A 46 -5.82 -2.70 -9.49
CA LEU A 46 -6.29 -1.46 -8.86
C LEU A 46 -7.13 -0.62 -9.82
N SER A 47 -8.15 0.03 -9.26
CA SER A 47 -8.87 1.08 -9.96
C SER A 47 -8.05 2.39 -9.99
N PRO A 48 -8.44 3.40 -10.79
CA PRO A 48 -7.82 4.72 -10.73
C PRO A 48 -7.85 5.34 -9.33
N LEU A 49 -8.95 5.15 -8.58
CA LEU A 49 -9.03 5.56 -7.17
C LEU A 49 -8.09 4.73 -6.28
N GLY A 50 -7.96 3.43 -6.54
CA GLY A 50 -6.99 2.58 -5.85
C GLY A 50 -5.55 3.07 -6.00
N TRP A 51 -5.16 3.53 -7.20
CA TRP A 51 -3.86 4.14 -7.43
C TRP A 51 -3.69 5.48 -6.69
N GLN A 52 -4.74 6.28 -6.57
CA GLN A 52 -4.68 7.49 -5.73
C GLN A 52 -4.43 7.13 -4.26
N GLN A 53 -5.15 6.16 -3.72
CA GLN A 53 -4.97 5.67 -2.35
C GLN A 53 -3.53 5.19 -2.11
N VAL A 54 -2.93 4.50 -3.09
CA VAL A 54 -1.52 4.08 -3.03
C VAL A 54 -0.56 5.27 -2.95
N ARG A 55 -0.78 6.30 -3.77
CA ARG A 55 0.07 7.51 -3.76
C ARG A 55 -0.03 8.27 -2.44
N ASP A 56 -1.25 8.39 -1.90
CA ASP A 56 -1.48 9.07 -0.62
C ASP A 56 -0.84 8.27 0.52
N GLN A 57 -1.02 6.95 0.55
CA GLN A 57 -0.40 6.08 1.55
C GLN A 57 1.13 6.11 1.46
N ARG A 58 1.70 6.11 0.25
CA ARG A 58 3.15 6.26 0.07
C ARG A 58 3.66 7.55 0.72
N LYS A 59 3.00 8.67 0.47
CA LYS A 59 3.37 9.97 1.06
C LYS A 59 3.37 9.90 2.58
N ASP A 60 2.37 9.27 3.19
CA ASP A 60 2.26 9.11 4.64
C ASP A 60 3.36 8.18 5.20
N VAL A 61 3.63 7.06 4.55
CA VAL A 61 4.66 6.09 4.97
C VAL A 61 6.08 6.68 4.81
N CYS A 62 6.34 7.44 3.75
CA CYS A 62 7.62 8.13 3.55
C CYS A 62 7.81 9.27 4.58
N SER A 63 6.80 10.13 4.75
CA SER A 63 6.89 11.27 5.68
C SER A 63 7.00 10.87 7.15
N SER A 64 6.41 9.74 7.54
CA SER A 64 6.57 9.17 8.88
C SER A 64 7.93 8.50 9.12
N GLY A 65 8.73 8.30 8.06
CA GLY A 65 9.98 7.53 8.12
C GLY A 65 9.77 6.02 8.29
N LEU A 66 8.51 5.54 8.23
CA LEU A 66 8.18 4.14 8.44
C LEU A 66 8.89 3.22 7.43
N VAL A 67 9.02 3.64 6.18
CA VAL A 67 9.78 2.91 5.13
C VAL A 67 11.16 2.48 5.61
N LYS A 68 11.87 3.32 6.39
CA LYS A 68 13.25 3.05 6.84
C LYS A 68 13.34 1.93 7.87
N GLY A 69 12.24 1.63 8.56
CA GLY A 69 12.16 0.58 9.58
C GLY A 69 11.63 -0.75 9.05
N ILE A 70 11.17 -0.82 7.80
CA ILE A 70 10.62 -2.06 7.23
C ILE A 70 11.76 -2.94 6.72
N GLU A 71 11.95 -4.09 7.37
CA GLU A 71 12.95 -5.10 6.99
C GLU A 71 12.46 -5.99 5.83
N VAL A 72 11.15 -6.26 5.76
CA VAL A 72 10.56 -7.19 4.79
C VAL A 72 9.11 -6.80 4.49
N VAL A 73 8.73 -6.90 3.21
CA VAL A 73 7.33 -6.79 2.76
C VAL A 73 6.91 -8.12 2.16
N ILE A 74 5.83 -8.70 2.66
CA ILE A 74 5.23 -9.93 2.16
C ILE A 74 3.89 -9.57 1.53
N SER A 75 3.69 -9.97 0.28
CA SER A 75 2.46 -9.68 -0.47
C SER A 75 1.80 -10.95 -0.96
N SER A 76 0.47 -10.92 -1.05
CA SER A 76 -0.29 -11.95 -1.77
C SER A 76 0.06 -11.91 -3.26
N PRO A 77 -0.02 -13.04 -3.99
CA PRO A 77 0.32 -13.08 -5.40
C PRO A 77 -0.66 -12.33 -6.33
N MET A 78 -1.73 -11.71 -5.79
CA MET A 78 -2.73 -11.03 -6.60
C MET A 78 -2.20 -9.69 -7.15
N SER A 79 -2.57 -9.36 -8.38
CA SER A 79 -2.16 -8.14 -9.09
C SER A 79 -2.38 -6.89 -8.26
N ARG A 80 -3.56 -6.73 -7.65
CA ARG A 80 -3.86 -5.60 -6.75
C ARG A 80 -2.98 -5.52 -5.50
N THR A 81 -2.54 -6.65 -4.93
CA THR A 81 -1.65 -6.64 -3.76
C THR A 81 -0.21 -6.33 -4.16
N LEU A 82 0.25 -6.86 -5.29
CA LEU A 82 1.56 -6.53 -5.85
C LEU A 82 1.64 -5.06 -6.26
N GLN A 83 0.60 -4.51 -6.87
CA GLN A 83 0.53 -3.10 -7.28
C GLN A 83 0.62 -2.15 -6.08
N ILE A 84 -0.08 -2.42 -4.95
CA ILE A 84 0.11 -1.59 -3.75
C ILE A 84 1.51 -1.75 -3.17
N THR A 85 2.07 -2.96 -3.17
CA THR A 85 3.39 -3.24 -2.61
C THR A 85 4.47 -2.47 -3.35
N VAL A 86 4.48 -2.57 -4.68
CA VAL A 86 5.40 -1.82 -5.54
C VAL A 86 5.10 -0.33 -5.41
N GLY A 87 3.85 0.11 -5.53
CA GLY A 87 3.51 1.53 -5.48
C GLY A 87 3.90 2.25 -4.17
N ILE A 88 3.84 1.56 -3.03
CA ILE A 88 4.23 2.12 -1.72
C ILE A 88 5.74 2.02 -1.49
N PHE A 89 6.35 0.88 -1.80
CA PHE A 89 7.71 0.57 -1.34
C PHE A 89 8.79 0.60 -2.44
N HIS A 90 8.42 0.78 -3.71
CA HIS A 90 9.37 0.89 -4.82
C HIS A 90 9.49 2.33 -5.33
N GLY A 91 10.71 2.84 -5.51
CA GLY A 91 10.99 4.18 -6.03
C GLY A 91 11.65 5.06 -4.97
N ASN A 92 12.53 5.97 -5.38
CA ASN A 92 13.18 6.92 -4.48
C ASN A 92 12.28 8.15 -4.28
N ASP A 93 12.43 8.84 -3.14
CA ASP A 93 11.67 10.07 -2.82
C ASP A 93 11.88 11.22 -3.85
N GLU A 94 12.85 11.07 -4.75
CA GLU A 94 13.31 12.03 -5.76
C GLU A 94 12.39 12.12 -7.00
N GLU A 95 11.53 11.13 -7.28
CA GLU A 95 10.73 11.11 -8.52
C GLU A 95 9.51 12.04 -8.48
N ALA A 96 9.21 12.66 -7.34
CA ALA A 96 8.10 13.61 -7.23
C ALA A 96 8.40 15.01 -7.81
N THR A 97 9.63 15.30 -8.27
CA THR A 97 10.02 16.66 -8.70
C THR A 97 10.32 16.83 -10.19
N THR A 98 10.27 15.79 -11.03
CA THR A 98 10.59 15.96 -12.47
C THR A 98 9.65 15.21 -13.41
N VAL A 99 8.42 15.69 -13.53
CA VAL A 99 7.65 15.58 -14.79
C VAL A 99 7.13 16.94 -15.21
N ASN A 100 8.06 17.86 -15.48
CA ASN A 100 7.83 18.88 -16.50
C ASN A 100 8.62 18.46 -17.73
N GLY A 101 7.91 18.14 -18.80
CA GLY A 101 8.48 18.13 -20.14
C GLY A 101 7.56 17.43 -21.13
N PRO A 102 7.80 17.63 -22.43
CA PRO A 102 8.03 18.88 -23.15
C PRO A 102 6.72 19.56 -23.61
#